data_AF-A0A256YQZ6-F1
#
_entry.id   AF-A0A256YQZ6-F1
#
_cell.length_a   1.000
_cell.length_b   1.000
_cell.length_c   1.000
_cell.angle_alpha   90.00
_cell.angle_beta   90.00
_cell.angle_gamma   90.00
#
_symmetry.space_group_name_H-M   'P 1'
#
loop_
_entity.id
_entity.type
_entity.pdbx_description
1 polymer ?
#
loop_
_entity_poly.entity_id
_entity_poly.type
_entity_poly.pdbx_seq_one_letter_code
_entity_poly.pdbx_strand_id
1 'polypeptide(L)'
;MANENEHIASILSYFLVGIIWYFVDEKMKKSKMLKFHSKQALNLFIISIVLSIVFQILFFLFWLGWVVNLVILVLWILGLINAINKKEAPIPIVGGWAEKYLTY
;
A
#
# COMPACT_ATOMS: atom_id res chain seq x y z
N MET A 1 -19.35 -9.59 3.23
CA MET A 1 -18.27 -9.02 4.06
C MET A 1 -17.10 -9.99 4.01
N ALA A 2 -15.86 -9.50 3.98
CA ALA A 2 -14.67 -10.35 4.01
C ALA A 2 -14.67 -11.26 5.25
N ASN A 3 -14.27 -12.52 5.08
CA ASN A 3 -14.11 -13.43 6.22
C ASN A 3 -12.86 -13.04 7.05
N GLU A 4 -12.67 -13.68 8.20
CA GLU A 4 -11.58 -13.34 9.13
C GLU A 4 -10.18 -13.44 8.50
N ASN A 5 -9.92 -14.49 7.72
CA ASN A 5 -8.63 -14.68 7.05
C ASN A 5 -8.35 -13.57 6.04
N GLU A 6 -9.36 -13.19 5.24
CA GLU A 6 -9.26 -12.08 4.30
C GLU A 6 -8.99 -10.74 5.00
N HIS A 7 -9.58 -10.54 6.18
CA HIS A 7 -9.35 -9.35 6.99
C HIS A 7 -7.93 -9.28 7.53
N ILE A 8 -7.45 -10.38 8.12
CA ILE A 8 -6.06 -10.49 8.60
C ILE A 8 -5.08 -10.26 7.45
N ALA A 9 -5.29 -10.91 6.31
CA ALA A 9 -4.43 -10.74 5.14
C ALA A 9 -4.42 -9.29 4.62
N SER A 10 -5.57 -8.59 4.68
CA SER A 10 -5.68 -7.20 4.24
C SER A 10 -4.84 -6.27 5.12
N ILE A 11 -4.81 -6.52 6.43
CA ILE A 11 -3.93 -5.81 7.37
C ILE A 11 -2.47 -6.14 7.05
N LEU A 12 -2.14 -7.42 6.87
CA LEU A 12 -0.78 -7.88 6.57
C LEU A 12 -0.25 -7.41 5.21
N SER A 13 -1.10 -6.96 4.30
CA SER A 13 -0.66 -6.46 2.99
C SER A 13 0.25 -5.24 3.09
N TYR A 14 0.15 -4.47 4.18
CA TYR A 14 1.04 -3.35 4.47
C TYR A 14 2.45 -3.76 4.92
N PHE A 15 2.69 -5.05 5.14
CA PHE A 15 3.98 -5.60 5.59
C PHE A 15 4.60 -6.57 4.56
N LEU A 16 4.26 -6.46 3.27
CA LEU A 16 4.61 -7.38 2.17
C LEU A 16 4.07 -8.82 2.31
N VAL A 17 3.98 -9.35 3.51
CA VAL A 17 3.48 -10.71 3.80
C VAL A 17 2.07 -10.91 3.24
N GLY A 18 1.16 -9.96 3.45
CA GLY A 18 -0.19 -10.07 2.89
C GLY A 18 -0.26 -9.91 1.38
N ILE A 19 0.69 -9.19 0.76
CA ILE A 19 0.82 -9.10 -0.70
C ILE A 19 1.23 -10.46 -1.26
N ILE A 20 2.22 -11.11 -0.66
CA ILE A 20 2.65 -12.47 -1.06
C ILE A 20 1.48 -13.45 -0.91
N TRP A 21 0.76 -13.40 0.21
CA TRP A 21 -0.39 -14.28 0.44
C TRP A 21 -1.48 -14.09 -0.63
N TYR A 22 -1.77 -12.84 -1.01
CA TYR A 22 -2.69 -12.54 -2.11
C TYR A 22 -2.28 -13.19 -3.44
N PHE A 23 -0.99 -13.23 -3.77
CA PHE A 23 -0.53 -13.84 -5.03
C PHE A 23 -0.47 -15.37 -4.99
N VAL A 24 -0.26 -15.96 -3.82
CA VAL A 24 -0.08 -17.41 -3.65
C VAL A 24 -1.42 -18.15 -3.48
N ASP A 25 -2.40 -17.56 -2.79
CA ASP A 25 -3.66 -18.23 -2.47
C ASP A 25 -4.81 -17.80 -3.41
N GLU A 26 -5.31 -18.73 -4.23
CA GLU A 26 -6.40 -18.48 -5.17
C GLU A 26 -7.72 -18.08 -4.50
N LYS A 27 -7.98 -18.56 -3.28
CA LYS A 27 -9.18 -18.15 -2.52
C LYS A 27 -9.05 -16.68 -2.12
N MET A 28 -7.85 -16.28 -1.74
CA MET A 28 -7.53 -14.91 -1.33
C MET A 28 -7.57 -13.93 -2.50
N LYS A 29 -7.24 -14.38 -3.73
CA LYS A 29 -7.40 -13.57 -4.95
C LYS A 29 -8.83 -13.10 -5.21
N LYS A 30 -9.84 -13.83 -4.72
CA LYS A 30 -11.26 -13.49 -4.89
C LYS A 30 -11.73 -12.40 -3.92
N SER A 31 -10.96 -12.13 -2.87
CA SER A 31 -11.32 -11.10 -1.88
C SER A 31 -11.12 -9.70 -2.44
N LYS A 32 -12.20 -8.92 -2.52
CA LYS A 32 -12.16 -7.51 -2.96
C LYS A 32 -11.33 -6.65 -2.01
N MET A 33 -11.51 -6.84 -0.71
CA MET A 33 -10.83 -6.07 0.33
C MET A 33 -9.31 -6.33 0.32
N LEU A 34 -8.90 -7.60 0.24
CA LEU A 34 -7.49 -7.95 0.14
C LEU A 34 -6.87 -7.45 -1.16
N LYS A 35 -7.59 -7.56 -2.27
CA LYS A 35 -7.16 -7.02 -3.57
C LYS A 35 -6.94 -5.51 -3.49
N PHE A 36 -7.86 -4.78 -2.88
CA PHE A 36 -7.77 -3.33 -2.69
C PHE A 36 -6.55 -2.95 -1.87
N HIS A 37 -6.40 -3.51 -0.66
CA HIS A 37 -5.30 -3.16 0.23
C HIS A 37 -3.94 -3.64 -0.28
N SER A 38 -3.87 -4.81 -0.93
CA SER A 38 -2.64 -5.29 -1.58
C SER A 38 -2.18 -4.36 -2.69
N LYS A 39 -3.10 -3.87 -3.54
CA LYS A 39 -2.77 -2.89 -4.58
C LYS A 39 -2.29 -1.57 -3.98
N GLN A 40 -3.02 -1.05 -2.99
CA GLN A 40 -2.67 0.22 -2.36
C GLN A 40 -1.31 0.16 -1.66
N ALA A 41 -1.05 -0.92 -0.90
CA ALA A 41 0.22 -1.14 -0.22
C ALA A 41 1.37 -1.32 -1.21
N LEU A 42 1.16 -2.09 -2.29
CA LEU A 42 2.17 -2.27 -3.34
C LEU A 42 2.51 -0.94 -4.03
N ASN A 43 1.52 -0.11 -4.32
CA ASN A 43 1.75 1.21 -4.92
C ASN A 43 2.55 2.12 -4.01
N LEU A 44 2.20 2.17 -2.73
CA LEU A 44 2.93 2.97 -1.76
C LEU A 44 4.39 2.49 -1.63
N PHE A 45 4.62 1.18 -1.68
CA PHE A 45 5.96 0.60 -1.68
C PHE A 45 6.76 0.93 -2.95
N ILE A 46 6.15 0.87 -4.13
CA ILE A 46 6.82 1.27 -5.38
C ILE A 46 7.18 2.76 -5.34
N ILE A 47 6.25 3.62 -4.89
CA ILE A 47 6.50 5.05 -4.74
C ILE A 47 7.66 5.32 -3.76
N SER A 48 7.74 4.58 -2.65
CA SER A 48 8.82 4.77 -1.68
C SER A 48 10.19 4.40 -2.26
N ILE A 49 10.27 3.33 -3.05
CA ILE A 49 11.51 2.95 -3.77
C ILE A 49 11.90 4.03 -4.78
N VAL A 50 10.96 4.46 -5.63
CA VAL A 50 11.22 5.47 -6.66
C VAL A 50 11.72 6.78 -6.04
N LEU A 51 11.05 7.25 -4.98
CA LEU A 51 11.47 8.46 -4.27
C LEU A 51 12.86 8.27 -3.65
N SER A 52 13.12 7.13 -3.03
CA SER A 52 14.43 6.83 -2.44
C SER A 52 15.57 6.91 -3.47
N ILE A 53 15.37 6.35 -4.67
CA ILE A 53 16.36 6.42 -5.77
C ILE A 53 16.54 7.87 -6.25
N VAL A 54 15.44 8.61 -6.44
CA VAL A 54 15.50 10.02 -6.88
C VAL A 54 16.29 10.88 -5.88
N PHE A 55 16.06 10.71 -4.57
CA PHE A 55 16.79 11.45 -3.53
C PHE A 55 18.27 11.05 -3.44
N GLN A 56 18.63 9.79 -3.74
CA GLN A 56 20.03 9.36 -3.78
C GLN A 56 20.79 9.95 -4.96
N ILE A 57 20.15 10.05 -6.14
CA ILE A 57 20.77 10.63 -7.34
C ILE A 57 20.90 12.16 -7.20
N LEU A 58 19.88 12.82 -6.64
CA LEU A 58 19.85 14.26 -6.48
C LEU A 58 20.48 14.66 -5.14
N PHE A 59 21.81 14.72 -5.10
CA PHE A 59 22.61 14.97 -3.89
C PHE A 59 22.16 16.22 -3.09
N PHE A 60 21.68 17.27 -3.76
CA PHE A 60 21.20 18.51 -3.14
C PHE A 60 19.82 18.39 -2.46
N LEU A 61 19.07 17.34 -2.76
CA LEU A 61 17.73 17.06 -2.20
C LEU A 61 17.79 16.11 -0.99
N PHE A 62 18.96 15.58 -0.64
CA PHE A 62 19.13 14.60 0.43
C PHE A 62 18.52 15.04 1.77
N TRP A 63 18.64 16.32 2.11
CA TRP A 63 18.07 16.91 3.33
C TRP A 63 16.54 16.94 3.37
N LEU A 64 15.85 16.75 2.24
CA LEU A 64 14.38 16.63 2.18
C LEU A 64 13.90 15.17 2.30
N GLY A 65 14.81 14.20 2.26
CA GLY A 65 14.47 12.77 2.31
C GLY A 65 13.72 12.37 3.58
N TRP A 66 14.00 13.00 4.73
CA TRP A 66 13.30 12.70 5.98
C TRP A 66 11.83 13.14 5.95
N VAL A 67 11.51 14.27 5.32
CA VAL A 67 10.13 14.76 5.17
C VAL A 67 9.33 13.77 4.32
N VAL A 68 9.92 13.29 3.23
CA VAL A 68 9.27 12.31 2.35
C VAL A 68 9.02 10.99 3.06
N ASN A 69 9.99 10.50 3.85
CA ASN A 69 9.80 9.30 4.67
C ASN A 69 8.65 9.48 5.68
N LEU A 70 8.52 10.65 6.31
CA LEU A 70 7.40 10.95 7.20
C LEU A 70 6.06 10.94 6.47
N VAL A 71 5.98 11.53 5.28
CA VAL A 71 4.75 11.51 4.46
C VAL A 71 4.36 10.07 4.09
N ILE A 72 5.33 9.26 3.64
CA ILE A 72 5.10 7.84 3.31
C ILE A 72 4.63 7.07 4.54
N LEU A 73 5.25 7.31 5.71
CA LEU A 73 4.85 6.68 6.96
C LEU A 73 3.41 7.03 7.35
N VAL A 74 3.02 8.31 7.24
CA VAL A 74 1.64 8.74 7.50
C VAL A 74 0.66 8.06 6.54
N LEU A 75 0.97 8.02 5.25
CA LEU A 75 0.14 7.35 4.24
C LEU A 75 0.01 5.85 4.53
N TRP A 76 1.09 5.21 4.96
CA TRP A 76 1.11 3.80 5.34
C TRP A 76 0.21 3.54 6.57
N ILE A 77 0.31 4.38 7.60
CA ILE A 77 -0.54 4.30 8.80
C ILE A 77 -2.02 4.47 8.45
N LEU A 78 -2.36 5.47 7.61
CA LEU A 78 -3.74 5.69 7.17
C LEU A 78 -4.30 4.46 6.45
N GLY A 79 -3.49 3.85 5.57
CA GLY A 79 -3.86 2.63 4.88
C GLY A 79 -4.10 1.46 5.84
N LEU A 80 -3.23 1.30 6.84
CA LEU A 80 -3.34 0.27 7.86
C LEU A 80 -4.60 0.46 8.71
N ILE A 81 -4.90 1.69 9.15
CA ILE A 81 -6.12 2.02 9.90
C ILE A 81 -7.36 1.70 9.08
N ASN A 82 -7.36 1.98 7.77
CA ASN A 82 -8.47 1.65 6.88
C ASN A 82 -8.67 0.12 6.81
N ALA A 83 -7.61 -0.67 6.67
CA ALA A 83 -7.68 -2.13 6.65
C ALA A 83 -8.19 -2.71 7.98
N ILE A 84 -7.70 -2.22 9.12
CA ILE A 84 -8.18 -2.62 10.45
C ILE A 84 -9.69 -2.37 10.56
N ASN A 85 -10.16 -1.22 10.08
CA ASN A 85 -11.57 -0.84 10.12
C ASN A 85 -12.43 -1.45 8.99
N LYS A 86 -11.88 -2.36 8.17
CA LYS A 86 -12.57 -2.98 7.02
C LYS A 86 -13.10 -1.94 6.02
N LYS A 87 -12.38 -0.83 5.85
CA LYS A 87 -12.72 0.27 4.93
C LYS A 87 -11.82 0.19 3.70
N GLU A 88 -12.43 -0.01 2.54
CA GLU A 88 -11.78 0.08 1.23
C GLU A 88 -11.66 1.56 0.81
N ALA A 89 -11.00 2.37 1.65
CA ALA A 89 -10.85 3.80 1.44
C ALA A 89 -9.45 4.14 0.91
N PRO A 90 -9.35 4.87 -0.23
CA PRO A 90 -8.07 5.23 -0.80
C PRO A 90 -7.32 6.20 0.11
N ILE A 91 -6.02 5.99 0.28
CA ILE A 91 -5.17 6.98 0.96
C ILE A 91 -4.95 8.21 0.06
N PRO A 92 -4.81 9.42 0.65
CA PRO A 92 -4.52 10.63 -0.09
C PRO A 92 -3.26 10.46 -0.96
N ILE A 93 -3.15 11.24 -2.05
CA ILE A 93 -2.00 11.27 -2.98
C ILE A 93 -1.87 10.00 -3.86
N VAL A 94 -2.20 8.81 -3.36
CA VAL A 94 -2.12 7.53 -4.10
C VAL A 94 -3.49 7.09 -4.66
N GLY A 95 -4.59 7.52 -4.02
CA GLY A 95 -5.96 7.12 -4.35
C GLY A 95 -6.39 7.39 -5.79
N GLY A 96 -6.06 8.55 -6.35
CA GLY A 96 -6.44 8.91 -7.72
C GLY A 96 -5.64 8.19 -8.81
N TRP A 97 -4.47 7.63 -8.49
CA TRP A 97 -3.62 6.91 -9.45
C TRP A 97 -3.88 5.41 -9.45
N ALA A 98 -4.23 4.83 -8.30
CA ALA A 98 -4.48 3.40 -8.15
C ALA A 98 -5.70 2.90 -8.94
N GLU A 99 -6.79 3.67 -8.99
CA GLU A 99 -7.96 3.33 -9.82
C GLU A 99 -7.72 3.58 -11.32
N LYS A 100 -6.91 4.59 -11.67
CA LYS A 100 -6.76 5.04 -13.06
C LYS A 100 -5.72 4.24 -13.86
N TYR A 101 -4.68 3.69 -13.23
CA TYR A 101 -3.55 3.08 -13.94
C TYR A 101 -3.28 1.60 -13.61
N LEU A 102 -3.99 1.00 -12.65
CA LEU A 102 -3.72 -0.37 -12.19
C LEU A 102 -4.98 -1.25 -12.21
N THR A 103 -5.46 -1.48 -13.43
CA THR A 103 -6.52 -2.44 -13.78
C THR A 103 -5.93 -3.86 -13.90
N TYR A 104 -5.71 -4.52 -12.77
CA TYR A 104 -5.60 -5.99 -12.67
C TYR A 104 -6.60 -6.52 -11.66
#